data_AF-A0AA95SLX1-F1
#
_entry.id   AF-A0AA95SLX1-F1
#
_cell.length_a   1.000
_cell.length_b   1.000
_cell.length_c   1.000
_cell.angle_alpha   90.00
_cell.angle_beta   90.00
_cell.angle_gamma   90.00
#
_symmetry.space_group_name_H-M   'P 1'
#
loop_
_entity.id
_entity.type
_entity.pdbx_description
1 polymer ?
#
loop_
_entity_poly.entity_id
_entity_poly.type
_entity_poly.pdbx_seq_one_letter_code
_entity_poly.pdbx_strand_id
1 'polypeptide(L)' 'MSGAEHWINRLQSLAARFPQYGIGRDLAGLAVADLWGIYRFLQHVAEG' A
#
# COMPACT_ATOMS: atom_id res chain seq x y z
N MET A 1 -13.78 -6.42 11.82
CA MET A 1 -12.52 -6.05 11.15
C MET A 1 -11.99 -4.81 11.84
N SER A 2 -10.77 -4.87 12.39
CA SER A 2 -10.17 -3.71 13.05
C SER A 2 -9.75 -2.67 12.00
N GLY A 3 -9.65 -1.39 12.36
CA GLY A 3 -9.23 -0.33 11.43
C GLY A 3 -7.85 -0.57 10.78
N ALA A 4 -6.98 -1.37 11.41
CA ALA A 4 -5.67 -1.72 10.90
C ALA A 4 -5.72 -2.67 9.69
N GLU A 5 -6.68 -3.61 9.66
CA GLU A 5 -6.83 -4.54 8.52
C GLU A 5 -7.33 -3.83 7.25
N HIS A 6 -8.11 -2.76 7.43
CA HIS A 6 -8.74 -2.07 6.30
C HIS A 6 -7.71 -1.35 5.42
N TRP A 7 -6.76 -0.62 6.01
CA TRP A 7 -5.76 0.11 5.22
C TRP A 7 -4.74 -0.83 4.55
N ILE A 8 -4.42 -1.98 5.17
CA ILE A 8 -3.52 -2.99 4.58
C ILE A 8 -4.16 -3.60 3.33
N ASN A 9 -5.43 -3.99 3.39
CA ASN A 9 -6.15 -4.50 2.22
C ASN A 9 -6.24 -3.46 1.09
N ARG A 10 -6.41 -2.19 1.45
CA ARG A 10 -6.41 -1.07 0.50
C ARG A 10 -5.02 -0.86 -0.10
N LEU A 11 -3.96 -0.96 0.69
CA LEU A 11 -2.57 -0.91 0.21
C LEU A 11 -2.30 -2.01 -0.82
N GLN A 12 -2.70 -3.26 -0.56
CA GLN A 12 -2.55 -4.37 -1.51
C GLN A 12 -3.29 -4.09 -2.83
N SER A 13 -4.52 -3.57 -2.74
CA SER A 13 -5.32 -3.20 -3.91
C SER A 13 -4.67 -2.07 -4.73
N LEU A 14 -4.11 -1.06 -4.06
CA LEU A 14 -3.38 0.03 -4.71
C LEU A 14 -2.08 -0.46 -5.36
N ALA A 15 -1.31 -1.30 -4.66
CA ALA A 15 -0.08 -1.87 -5.21
C ALA A 15 -0.35 -2.72 -6.46
N ALA A 16 -1.45 -3.49 -6.46
CA ALA A 16 -1.89 -4.24 -7.64
C ALA A 16 -2.37 -3.32 -8.80
N ARG A 17 -2.96 -2.16 -8.49
CA ARG A 17 -3.39 -1.16 -9.49
C ARG A 17 -2.20 -0.46 -10.16
N PHE A 18 -1.06 -0.34 -9.49
CA PHE A 18 0.11 0.39 -9.98
C PHE A 18 1.37 -0.48 -10.07
N PRO A 19 1.39 -1.50 -10.95
CA PRO A 19 2.52 -2.43 -11.08
C PRO A 19 3.82 -1.73 -11.53
N GLN A 20 3.72 -0.57 -12.20
CA GLN A 20 4.87 0.19 -12.69
C GLN A 20 5.83 0.67 -11.57
N TYR A 21 5.37 0.72 -10.32
CA TYR A 21 6.22 1.09 -9.18
C TYR A 21 6.97 -0.11 -8.57
N GLY A 22 6.67 -1.35 -8.99
CA GLY A 22 7.38 -2.55 -8.50
C GLY A 22 7.12 -2.91 -7.03
N ILE A 23 6.17 -2.26 -6.36
CA ILE A 23 5.94 -2.34 -4.91
C ILE A 23 5.34 -3.68 -4.45
N GLY A 24 4.57 -4.37 -5.31
CA GLY A 24 3.73 -5.50 -4.90
C GLY A 24 4.44 -6.78 -4.44
N ARG A 25 5.75 -6.93 -4.67
CA ARG A 25 6.48 -8.19 -4.41
C ARG A 25 6.97 -8.36 -2.97
N ASP A 26 7.28 -7.26 -2.28
CA ASP A 26 8.07 -7.30 -1.03
C ASP A 26 7.37 -6.65 0.18
N LEU A 27 6.07 -6.34 0.09
CA LEU A 27 5.35 -5.66 1.18
C LEU A 27 5.40 -6.41 2.52
N ALA A 28 5.43 -7.75 2.51
CA ALA A 28 5.42 -8.55 3.74
C ALA A 28 6.70 -8.42 4.58
N GLY A 29 7.81 -7.94 4.00
CA GLY A 29 9.09 -7.77 4.69
C GLY A 29 9.31 -6.37 5.26
N LEU A 30 8.40 -5.43 5.04
CA LEU A 30 8.57 -4.03 5.39
C LEU A 30 8.08 -3.72 6.81
N ALA A 31 8.70 -2.71 7.44
CA ALA A 31 8.19 -2.19 8.70
C ALA A 31 6.85 -1.48 8.48
N VAL A 32 6.01 -1.44 9.52
CA VAL A 32 4.69 -0.79 9.47
C VAL A 32 4.79 0.69 9.04
N ALA A 33 5.85 1.40 9.43
CA ALA A 33 6.08 2.78 9.04
C ALA A 33 6.31 2.92 7.52
N ASP A 34 7.07 2.00 6.91
CA ASP A 34 7.32 1.99 5.47
C ASP A 34 6.04 1.67 4.70
N LEU A 35 5.28 0.67 5.16
CA LEU A 35 3.98 0.32 4.61
C LEU A 35 3.00 1.51 4.64
N TRP A 36 3.02 2.30 5.72
CA TRP A 36 2.20 3.50 5.83
C TRP A 36 2.63 4.58 4.83
N GLY A 37 3.93 4.81 4.67
CA GLY A 37 4.47 5.74 3.68
C GLY A 37 4.07 5.35 2.25
N ILE A 38 4.22 4.07 1.90
CA ILE A 38 3.82 3.52 0.60
C ILE A 38 2.32 3.66 0.38
N TYR A 39 1.51 3.36 1.40
CA TYR A 39 0.06 3.52 1.34
C TYR A 39 -0.32 4.97 1.02
N ARG A 40 0.28 5.95 1.72
CA ARG A 40 0.01 7.38 1.48
C ARG A 40 0.45 7.82 0.09
N PHE A 41 1.61 7.37 -0.37
CA PHE A 41 2.10 7.63 -1.73
C PHE A 41 1.12 7.11 -2.79
N LEU A 42 0.76 5.83 -2.72
CA LEU A 42 -0.14 5.21 -3.70
C LEU A 42 -1.57 5.77 -3.62
N GLN A 43 -2.02 6.15 -2.43
CA GLN A 43 -3.29 6.85 -2.26
C GLN A 43 -3.28 8.18 -3.01
N HIS A 44 -2.23 8.98 -2.84
CA HIS A 44 -2.10 10.26 -3.54
C HIS A 44 -2.06 10.08 -5.06
N VAL A 45 -1.28 9.13 -5.57
CA VAL A 45 -1.24 8.79 -7.01
C VAL A 45 -2.61 8.37 -7.54
N ALA A 46 -3.43 7.69 -6.74
CA ALA A 46 -4.77 7.28 -7.15
C ALA A 46 -5.80 8.42 -7.15
N GLU A 47 -5.58 9.45 -6.32
CA GLU A 47 -6.48 10.60 -6.15
C GLU A 47 -6.16 11.75 -7.13
N GLY A 48 -4.93 11.84 -7.63
CA GLY A 48 -4.49 12.86 -8.59
C GLY A 48 -3.88 14.07 -7.90
#